data_AF-A0A5J5SIG1-F1
#
_entry.id   AF-A0A5J5SIG1-F1
#
_cell.length_a   1.000
_cell.length_b   1.000
_cell.length_c   1.000
_cell.angle_alpha   90.00
_cell.angle_beta   90.00
_cell.angle_gamma   90.00
#
_symmetry.space_group_name_H-M   'P 1'
#
loop_
_entity.id
_entity.type
_entity.pdbx_description
1 polymer ?
#
loop_
_entity_poly.entity_id
_entity_poly.type
_entity_poly.pdbx_seq_one_letter_code
_entity_poly.pdbx_strand_id
1 'polypeptide(L)'
;MQTIMIVVLEESEDDRDDLLLVILSALGRNKSGVTQAARRLAMNVIEQCSEKLEVGIKHILISVMSGDNQLIKSEIDYHEVIYGICHCALQILSGVVPYLTRELLESLN
;
A
#
# COMPACT_ATOMS: atom_id res chain seq x y z
N MET A 1 -2.22 10.64 -17.00
CA MET A 1 -1.27 10.10 -15.99
C MET A 1 -1.67 8.69 -15.56
N GLN A 2 -2.90 8.47 -15.07
CA GLN A 2 -3.41 7.15 -14.66
C GLN A 2 -3.17 6.03 -15.67
N THR A 3 -3.62 6.19 -16.92
CA THR A 3 -3.45 5.18 -17.98
C THR A 3 -2.00 4.78 -18.19
N ILE A 4 -1.07 5.74 -18.13
CA ILE A 4 0.35 5.48 -18.31
C ILE A 4 0.87 4.62 -17.14
N MET A 5 0.51 4.97 -15.90
CA MET A 5 0.93 4.20 -14.73
C MET A 5 0.38 2.77 -14.75
N ILE A 6 -0.87 2.58 -15.15
CA ILE A 6 -1.49 1.26 -15.29
C ILE A 6 -0.72 0.42 -16.30
N VAL A 7 -0.53 0.93 -17.52
CA VAL A 7 0.22 0.20 -18.57
C VAL A 7 1.63 -0.13 -18.10
N VAL A 8 2.32 0.81 -17.45
CA VAL A 8 3.68 0.58 -16.94
C VAL A 8 3.71 -0.50 -15.86
N LEU A 9 2.66 -0.67 -15.05
CA LEU A 9 2.59 -1.68 -13.99
C LEU A 9 2.22 -3.07 -14.54
N GLU A 10 1.20 -3.14 -15.40
CA GLU A 10 0.74 -4.41 -15.98
C GLU A 10 1.81 -5.09 -16.84
N GLU A 11 2.48 -4.30 -17.68
CA GLU A 11 3.52 -4.78 -18.60
C GLU A 11 4.89 -5.00 -17.91
N SER A 12 5.02 -4.69 -16.62
CA SER A 12 6.26 -4.91 -15.86
C SER A 12 6.42 -6.39 -15.53
N GLU A 13 7.56 -6.99 -15.90
CA GLU A 13 7.91 -8.36 -15.48
C GLU A 13 8.51 -8.39 -14.06
N ASP A 14 9.18 -7.31 -13.64
CA ASP A 14 9.80 -7.20 -12.31
C ASP A 14 8.84 -6.64 -11.25
N ASP A 15 8.98 -7.17 -10.03
CA ASP A 15 8.40 -6.63 -8.80
C ASP A 15 9.16 -5.34 -8.41
N ARG A 16 8.61 -4.19 -8.80
CA ARG A 16 9.22 -2.87 -8.54
C ARG A 16 8.76 -2.31 -7.20
N ASP A 17 9.36 -2.81 -6.12
CA ASP A 17 9.09 -2.35 -4.76
C ASP A 17 9.23 -0.82 -4.63
N ASP A 18 10.21 -0.19 -5.28
CA ASP A 18 10.37 1.28 -5.26
C ASP A 18 9.16 2.02 -5.84
N LEU A 19 8.63 1.55 -6.97
CA LEU A 19 7.45 2.15 -7.59
C LEU A 19 6.21 1.92 -6.72
N LEU A 20 6.11 0.75 -6.12
CA LEU A 20 5.03 0.42 -5.21
C LEU A 20 5.07 1.31 -3.96
N LEU A 21 6.25 1.52 -3.37
CA LEU A 21 6.47 2.44 -2.26
C LEU A 21 6.08 3.87 -2.61
N VAL A 22 6.41 4.34 -3.83
CA VAL A 22 5.96 5.67 -4.31
C VAL A 22 4.43 5.75 -4.34
N ILE A 23 3.75 4.73 -4.87
CA ILE A 23 2.28 4.69 -4.92
C ILE A 23 1.68 4.67 -3.50
N LEU A 24 2.20 3.82 -2.61
CA LEU A 24 1.72 3.70 -1.23
C LEU A 24 2.01 4.97 -0.40
N SER A 25 3.11 5.69 -0.68
CA SER A 25 3.42 6.96 -0.02
C SER A 25 2.34 8.03 -0.25
N ALA A 26 1.64 7.99 -1.38
CA ALA A 26 0.52 8.89 -1.66
C ALA A 26 -0.72 8.59 -0.78
N LEU A 27 -0.81 7.36 -0.24
CA LEU A 27 -1.82 6.97 0.72
C LEU A 27 -1.39 7.31 2.15
N GLY A 28 -0.15 7.00 2.55
CA GLY A 28 0.32 7.02 3.95
C GLY A 28 1.01 8.30 4.48
N ARG A 29 0.78 9.47 3.89
CA ARG A 29 1.46 10.74 4.27
C ARG A 29 0.66 11.70 5.17
N ASN A 30 -0.35 11.22 5.90
CA ASN A 30 -1.18 11.97 6.85
C ASN A 30 -1.71 13.31 6.30
N LYS A 31 -2.09 13.33 5.02
CA LYS A 31 -2.52 14.52 4.25
C LYS A 31 -1.49 15.67 4.18
N SER A 32 -0.29 15.47 4.70
CA SER A 32 0.81 16.44 4.65
C SER A 32 1.58 16.23 3.33
N GLY A 33 1.61 17.26 2.48
CA GLY A 33 2.41 17.25 1.25
C GLY A 33 1.88 16.43 0.06
N VAL A 34 0.73 15.74 0.18
CA VAL A 34 0.10 15.01 -0.94
C VAL A 34 -1.24 15.62 -1.31
N THR A 35 -1.43 15.93 -2.60
CA THR A 35 -2.70 16.49 -3.09
C THR A 35 -3.80 15.42 -3.13
N GLN A 36 -5.07 15.84 -3.02
CA GLN A 36 -6.19 14.91 -3.17
C GLN A 36 -6.22 14.24 -4.55
N ALA A 37 -5.75 14.94 -5.60
CA ALA A 37 -5.62 14.38 -6.94
C ALA A 37 -4.60 13.23 -6.98
N ALA A 38 -3.45 13.38 -6.30
CA ALA A 38 -2.44 12.32 -6.20
C ALA A 38 -2.95 11.11 -5.41
N ARG A 39 -3.66 11.34 -4.30
CA ARG A 39 -4.27 10.25 -3.52
C ARG A 39 -5.32 9.49 -4.33
N ARG A 40 -6.20 10.19 -5.07
CA ARG A 40 -7.17 9.56 -5.98
C ARG A 40 -6.49 8.80 -7.11
N LEU A 41 -5.43 9.35 -7.68
CA LEU A 41 -4.65 8.67 -8.72
C LEU A 41 -4.08 7.35 -8.19
N ALA A 42 -3.47 7.35 -7.00
CA ALA A 42 -2.93 6.15 -6.38
C ALA A 42 -4.01 5.09 -6.12
N MET A 43 -5.15 5.48 -5.54
CA MET A 43 -6.28 4.57 -5.31
C MET A 43 -6.78 3.94 -6.61
N ASN A 44 -6.98 4.75 -7.66
CA ASN A 44 -7.46 4.25 -8.94
C ASN A 44 -6.44 3.32 -9.62
N VAL A 45 -5.14 3.59 -9.48
CA VAL A 45 -4.09 2.71 -10.03
C VAL A 45 -4.07 1.38 -9.28
N ILE A 46 -4.18 1.39 -7.95
CA ILE A 46 -4.24 0.17 -7.13
C ILE A 46 -5.47 -0.67 -7.47
N GLU A 47 -6.63 -0.03 -7.61
CA GLU A 47 -7.89 -0.72 -7.96
C GLU A 47 -7.79 -1.42 -9.31
N GLN A 48 -7.25 -0.75 -10.32
CA GLN A 48 -7.16 -1.29 -11.69
C GLN A 48 -6.07 -2.35 -11.85
N CYS A 49 -5.01 -2.29 -11.04
CA CYS A 49 -3.88 -3.23 -11.09
C CYS A 49 -3.86 -4.19 -9.88
N SER A 50 -5.01 -4.45 -9.27
CA SER A 50 -5.03 -5.09 -7.94
C SER A 50 -4.42 -6.48 -7.93
N GLU A 51 -4.65 -7.28 -8.97
CA GLU A 51 -4.13 -8.65 -9.07
C GLU A 51 -2.60 -8.65 -9.15
N LYS A 52 -2.04 -7.76 -9.97
CA LYS A 52 -0.59 -7.60 -10.14
C LYS A 52 0.08 -7.07 -8.87
N LEU A 53 -0.56 -6.12 -8.20
CA LEU A 53 0.01 -5.44 -7.03
C LEU A 53 -0.19 -6.19 -5.71
N GLU A 54 -1.09 -7.17 -5.66
CA GLU A 54 -1.51 -7.83 -4.43
C GLU A 54 -0.32 -8.40 -3.65
N VAL A 55 0.56 -9.15 -4.32
CA VAL A 55 1.71 -9.82 -3.68
C VAL A 55 2.68 -8.80 -3.09
N GLY A 56 3.06 -7.79 -3.87
CA GLY A 56 3.99 -6.74 -3.43
C GLY A 56 3.43 -5.93 -2.27
N ILE A 57 2.15 -5.53 -2.32
CA ILE A 57 1.54 -4.74 -1.24
C ILE A 57 1.45 -5.57 0.03
N LYS A 58 1.03 -6.85 -0.07
CA LYS A 58 1.00 -7.76 1.07
C LYS A 58 2.37 -7.92 1.69
N HIS A 59 3.40 -8.15 0.88
CA HIS A 59 4.78 -8.32 1.35
C HIS A 59 5.26 -7.09 2.12
N ILE A 60 5.09 -5.90 1.54
CA ILE A 60 5.46 -4.62 2.16
C ILE A 60 4.73 -4.43 3.51
N LEU A 61 3.41 -4.62 3.54
CA LEU A 61 2.64 -4.44 4.77
C LEU A 61 3.06 -5.43 5.85
N ILE A 62 3.25 -6.71 5.51
CA ILE A 62 3.71 -7.73 6.47
C ILE A 62 5.08 -7.40 7.03
N SER A 63 6.02 -6.95 6.18
CA SER A 63 7.37 -6.54 6.59
C SER A 63 7.32 -5.42 7.62
N VAL A 64 6.54 -4.36 7.36
CA VAL A 64 6.40 -3.23 8.31
C VAL A 64 5.70 -3.66 9.60
N MET A 65 4.59 -4.39 9.50
CA MET A 65 3.81 -4.82 10.66
C MET A 65 4.56 -5.84 11.54
N SER A 66 5.56 -6.52 10.99
CA SER A 66 6.42 -7.45 11.74
C SER A 66 7.63 -6.75 12.37
N GLY A 67 7.79 -5.44 12.16
CA GLY A 67 8.94 -4.66 12.65
C GLY A 67 10.23 -4.86 11.85
N ASP A 68 10.18 -5.57 10.72
CA ASP A 68 11.30 -5.71 9.78
C ASP A 68 11.34 -4.49 8.85
N ASN A 69 11.62 -3.32 9.43
CA ASN A 69 11.45 -2.00 8.81
C ASN A 69 12.54 -1.63 7.79
N GLN A 70 13.24 -2.61 7.21
CA GLN A 70 14.31 -2.31 6.25
C GLN A 70 13.77 -1.62 4.98
N LEU A 71 12.52 -1.90 4.60
CA LEU A 71 11.89 -1.37 3.39
C LEU A 71 11.19 -0.01 3.58
N ILE A 72 10.69 0.29 4.78
CA ILE A 72 9.95 1.52 5.08
C ILE A 72 10.61 2.20 6.27
N LYS A 73 11.66 2.97 5.98
CA LYS A 73 12.20 3.94 6.93
C LYS A 73 11.13 5.01 7.20
N SER A 74 10.33 4.82 8.25
CA SER A 74 9.57 5.81 9.04
C SER A 74 8.70 6.89 8.36
N GLU A 75 8.64 6.99 7.03
CA GLU A 75 7.95 8.08 6.33
C GLU A 75 6.51 7.74 5.92
N ILE A 76 6.15 6.46 5.89
CA ILE A 76 4.83 6.01 5.44
C ILE A 76 4.08 5.45 6.64
N ASP A 77 2.95 6.07 6.96
CA ASP A 77 1.97 5.57 7.91
C ASP A 77 1.21 4.40 7.26
N TYR A 78 1.55 3.17 7.66
CA TYR A 78 0.92 1.98 7.10
C TYR A 78 -0.56 1.84 7.48
N HIS A 79 -1.02 2.46 8.57
CA HIS A 79 -2.44 2.46 8.91
C HIS A 79 -3.24 3.29 7.92
N GLU A 80 -2.71 4.45 7.51
CA GLU A 80 -3.32 5.23 6.42
C GLU A 80 -3.28 4.49 5.08
N VAL A 81 -2.21 3.75 4.79
CA VAL A 81 -2.12 2.90 3.60
C VAL A 81 -3.23 1.84 3.61
N ILE A 82 -3.36 1.12 4.72
CA ILE A 82 -4.42 0.10 4.91
C ILE A 82 -5.80 0.72 4.76
N TYR A 83 -6.03 1.88 5.36
CA TYR A 83 -7.29 2.62 5.20
C TYR A 83 -7.56 2.96 3.72
N GLY A 84 -6.56 3.43 2.98
CA GLY A 84 -6.69 3.70 1.55
C GLY A 84 -7.04 2.45 0.74
N ILE A 85 -6.37 1.32 1.01
CA ILE A 85 -6.61 0.05 0.32
C ILE A 85 -8.00 -0.50 0.64
N CYS A 86 -8.51 -0.38 1.87
CA CYS A 86 -9.88 -0.75 2.22
C CYS A 86 -10.92 -0.09 1.30
N HIS A 87 -10.63 1.11 0.79
CA HIS A 87 -11.53 1.89 -0.05
C HIS A 87 -11.39 1.62 -1.56
N CYS A 88 -10.34 0.92 -2.02
CA CYS A 88 -10.13 0.71 -3.46
C CYS A 88 -9.80 -0.74 -3.87
N ALA A 89 -9.27 -1.58 -2.98
CA ALA A 89 -8.90 -2.96 -3.29
C ALA A 89 -8.84 -3.85 -2.04
N LEU A 90 -9.98 -4.04 -1.37
CA LEU A 90 -10.08 -4.78 -0.10
C LEU A 90 -9.50 -6.20 -0.17
N GLN A 91 -9.57 -6.86 -1.33
CA GLN A 91 -9.05 -8.21 -1.57
C GLN A 91 -7.56 -8.34 -1.21
N ILE A 92 -6.79 -7.27 -1.41
CA ILE A 92 -5.36 -7.22 -1.13
C ILE A 92 -5.09 -7.38 0.38
N LEU A 93 -6.01 -6.95 1.24
CA LEU A 93 -5.81 -6.98 2.69
C LEU A 93 -6.09 -8.34 3.34
N SER A 94 -6.65 -9.31 2.61
CA SER A 94 -6.94 -10.65 3.13
C SER A 94 -5.73 -11.30 3.83
N GLY A 95 -4.52 -11.10 3.28
CA GLY A 95 -3.27 -11.66 3.81
C GLY A 95 -2.70 -10.95 5.03
N VAL A 96 -3.16 -9.72 5.35
CA VAL A 96 -2.63 -8.92 6.46
C VAL A 96 -3.52 -8.95 7.71
N VAL A 97 -4.74 -9.48 7.61
CA VAL A 97 -5.70 -9.57 8.73
C VAL A 97 -5.11 -10.20 10.00
N PRO A 98 -4.33 -11.31 9.95
CA PRO A 98 -3.73 -11.89 11.15
C PRO A 98 -2.77 -10.94 11.86
N TYR A 99 -2.04 -10.11 11.12
CA TYR A 99 -1.11 -9.13 11.67
C TYR A 99 -1.87 -7.97 12.32
N LEU A 100 -2.95 -7.48 11.67
CA LEU A 100 -3.80 -6.44 12.24
C LEU A 100 -4.47 -6.90 13.53
N THR A 101 -4.93 -8.16 13.53
CA THR A 101 -5.53 -8.76 14.72
C THR A 101 -4.53 -8.82 15.87
N ARG A 102 -3.29 -9.24 15.59
CA ARG A 102 -2.22 -9.28 16.60
C ARG A 102 -1.94 -7.88 17.16
N GLU A 103 -1.73 -6.90 16.28
CA GLU A 103 -1.45 -5.53 16.67
C GLU A 103 -2.56 -4.93 17.56
N LEU A 104 -3.82 -5.15 17.19
CA LEU A 104 -4.97 -4.72 17.99
C LEU A 104 -5.00 -5.39 19.36
N LEU A 105 -4.71 -6.70 19.45
CA LEU A 105 -4.68 -7.42 20.72
C LEU A 105 -3.52 -6.95 21.62
N GLU A 106 -2.37 -6.60 21.04
CA GLU A 106 -1.24 -6.05 21.78
C GLU A 106 -1.54 -4.64 22.30
N SER A 107 -2.28 -3.82 21.55
CA SER A 107 -2.66 -2.46 21.97
C SER A 107 -3.67 -2.39 23.13
N LEU A 108 -4.32 -3.52 23.45
CA LEU A 108 -5.34 -3.63 24.49
C LEU A 108 -4.79 -4.11 25.85
N ASN A 109 -3.51 -4.50 25.91
CA ASN A 109 -2.81 -4.93 27.13
C ASN A 109 -1.88 -3.84 27.67
#